data_AF-A0A932QL43-F1
#
_entry.id   AF-A0A932QL43-F1
#
_cell.length_a   1.000
_cell.length_b   1.000
_cell.length_c   1.000
_cell.angle_alpha   90.00
_cell.angle_beta   90.00
_cell.angle_gamma   90.00
#
_symmetry.space_group_name_H-M   'P 1'
#
loop_
_entity.id
_entity.type
_entity.pdbx_description
1 polymer ?
#
loop_
_entity_poly.entity_id
_entity_poly.type
_entity_poly.pdbx_seq_one_letter_code
_entity_poly.pdbx_strand_id
1 'polypeptide(L)'
;MENKIVLSSLAMDLKRVALGLHRKSYTMAETFLAEAMKRKDEVKKSELLPYMQKIIERVELLNNQNEKDRAEDALMYSTRIQNYVLYK
;
A
#
# COMPACT_ATOMS: atom_id res chain seq x y z
N MET A 1 -9.60 -13.81 -8.10
CA MET A 1 -9.80 -12.64 -9.01
C MET A 1 -10.02 -11.36 -8.21
N GLU A 2 -10.88 -11.39 -7.18
CA GLU A 2 -11.15 -10.29 -6.26
C GLU A 2 -9.88 -9.72 -5.58
N ASN A 3 -9.09 -10.57 -4.92
CA ASN A 3 -7.81 -10.16 -4.30
C ASN A 3 -6.82 -9.53 -5.30
N LYS A 4 -6.86 -9.94 -6.58
CA LYS A 4 -5.98 -9.37 -7.60
C LYS A 4 -6.29 -7.89 -7.83
N ILE A 5 -7.57 -7.54 -7.90
CA ILE A 5 -8.04 -6.16 -8.10
C ILE A 5 -7.76 -5.32 -6.85
N VAL A 6 -8.09 -5.85 -5.66
CA VAL A 6 -7.86 -5.16 -4.39
C VAL A 6 -6.36 -4.86 -4.20
N LEU A 7 -5.49 -5.86 -4.39
CA LEU A 7 -4.04 -5.69 -4.26
C LEU A 7 -3.45 -4.76 -5.32
N SER A 8 -3.93 -4.83 -6.57
CA SER A 8 -3.50 -3.88 -7.62
C SER A 8 -3.83 -2.45 -7.23
N SER A 9 -5.05 -2.25 -6.72
CA SER A 9 -5.54 -0.93 -6.35
C SER A 9 -4.81 -0.40 -5.11
N LEU A 10 -4.56 -1.26 -4.11
CA LEU A 10 -3.73 -0.96 -2.95
C LEU A 10 -2.32 -0.54 -3.37
N ALA A 11 -1.68 -1.28 -4.28
CA ALA A 11 -0.36 -0.93 -4.79
C ALA A 11 -0.35 0.45 -5.47
N MET A 12 -1.39 0.78 -6.24
CA MET A 12 -1.50 2.09 -6.88
C MET A 12 -1.70 3.22 -5.87
N ASP A 13 -2.53 3.02 -4.84
CA ASP A 13 -2.78 4.04 -3.83
C ASP A 13 -1.51 4.32 -3.00
N LEU A 14 -0.79 3.27 -2.59
CA LEU A 14 0.51 3.41 -1.93
C LEU A 14 1.54 4.14 -2.80
N LYS A 15 1.55 3.90 -4.12
CA LYS A 15 2.39 4.66 -5.05
C LYS A 15 2.03 6.14 -5.06
N ARG A 16 0.75 6.48 -4.99
CA ARG A 16 0.27 7.87 -4.96
C ARG A 16 0.58 8.55 -3.62
N VAL A 17 0.55 7.82 -2.51
CA VAL A 17 1.05 8.31 -1.21
C VAL A 17 2.51 8.72 -1.34
N ALA A 18 3.37 7.82 -1.83
CA ALA A 18 4.79 8.10 -2.00
C ALA A 18 5.05 9.31 -2.91
N LEU A 19 4.36 9.38 -4.06
CA LEU A 19 4.48 10.50 -4.99
C LEU A 19 3.97 11.82 -4.39
N GLY A 20 2.89 11.78 -3.63
CA GLY A 20 2.33 12.96 -2.97
C GLY A 20 3.28 13.53 -1.94
N LEU A 21 3.81 12.68 -1.06
CA LEU A 21 4.79 13.09 -0.04
C LEU A 21 6.07 13.63 -0.68
N HIS A 22 6.63 12.94 -1.69
CA HIS A 22 7.81 13.40 -2.41
C HIS A 22 7.61 14.78 -3.07
N ARG A 23 6.39 15.06 -3.56
CA ARG A 23 6.03 16.33 -4.21
C ARG A 23 5.47 17.38 -3.24
N LYS A 24 5.48 17.12 -1.93
CA LYS A 24 4.87 17.97 -0.88
C LYS A 24 3.38 18.23 -1.09
N SER A 25 2.69 17.33 -1.78
CA SER A 25 1.23 17.34 -1.96
C SER A 25 0.58 16.51 -0.84
N TYR A 26 0.60 17.07 0.37
CA TYR A 26 0.22 16.35 1.59
C TYR A 26 -1.26 15.96 1.61
N THR A 27 -2.17 16.85 1.19
CA THR A 27 -3.61 16.55 1.12
C THR A 27 -3.91 15.38 0.18
N MET A 28 -3.18 15.29 -0.94
CA MET A 28 -3.31 14.16 -1.87
C MET A 28 -2.77 12.88 -1.23
N ALA A 29 -1.61 12.94 -0.57
CA ALA A 29 -1.01 11.81 0.11
C ALA A 29 -1.94 11.24 1.20
N GLU A 30 -2.53 12.09 2.03
CA GLU A 30 -3.48 11.66 3.08
C GLU A 30 -4.74 11.02 2.50
N THR A 31 -5.30 11.60 1.42
CA THR A 31 -6.46 11.00 0.73
C THR A 31 -6.14 9.58 0.25
N PHE A 32 -5.01 9.39 -0.43
CA PHE A 32 -4.63 8.05 -0.91
C PHE A 32 -4.19 7.11 0.20
N LEU A 33 -3.67 7.63 1.31
CA LEU A 33 -3.35 6.81 2.48
C LEU A 33 -4.63 6.24 3.10
N ALA A 34 -5.67 7.06 3.24
CA ALA A 34 -6.98 6.61 3.71
C ALA A 34 -7.60 5.55 2.80
N GLU A 35 -7.52 5.73 1.47
CA GLU A 35 -7.98 4.72 0.51
C GLU A 35 -7.14 3.43 0.59
N ALA A 36 -5.81 3.55 0.76
CA ALA A 36 -4.95 2.38 0.96
C ALA A 36 -5.33 1.59 2.23
N MET A 37 -5.68 2.26 3.33
CA MET A 37 -6.14 1.58 4.55
C MET A 37 -7.44 0.81 4.31
N LYS A 38 -8.42 1.42 3.63
CA LYS A 38 -9.68 0.73 3.28
C LYS A 38 -9.40 -0.53 2.45
N ARG A 39 -8.58 -0.42 1.41
CA ARG A 39 -8.22 -1.57 0.57
C ARG A 39 -7.45 -2.65 1.31
N LYS A 40 -6.58 -2.27 2.25
CA LYS A 40 -5.86 -3.23 3.11
C LYS A 40 -6.86 -4.13 3.85
N ASP A 41 -7.95 -3.55 4.35
CA ASP A 41 -8.98 -4.28 5.10
C ASP A 41 -9.87 -5.15 4.19
N GLU A 42 -10.00 -4.83 2.90
CA GLU A 42 -10.69 -5.65 1.89
C GLU A 42 -9.91 -6.91 1.48
N VAL A 43 -8.61 -6.99 1.75
CA VAL A 43 -7.77 -8.12 1.33
C VAL A 43 -8.11 -9.39 2.12
N LYS A 44 -8.48 -10.46 1.41
CA LYS A 44 -8.64 -11.81 1.98
C LYS A 44 -7.26 -12.42 2.27
N LYS A 45 -6.71 -12.13 3.46
CA LYS A 45 -5.35 -12.53 3.88
C LYS A 45 -5.09 -14.04 3.80
N SER A 46 -6.10 -14.87 4.04
CA SER A 46 -6.00 -16.34 3.99
C SER A 46 -5.61 -16.89 2.61
N GLU A 47 -5.84 -16.14 1.54
CA GLU A 47 -5.47 -16.53 0.16
C GLU A 47 -4.05 -16.06 -0.22
N LEU A 48 -3.36 -15.35 0.69
CA LEU A 48 -2.05 -14.79 0.45
C LEU A 48 -0.92 -15.72 0.91
N LEU A 49 0.24 -15.62 0.24
CA LEU A 49 1.46 -16.26 0.75
C LEU A 49 1.87 -15.61 2.08
N PRO A 50 2.51 -16.36 3.01
CA PRO A 50 2.82 -15.86 4.35
C PRO A 50 3.60 -14.54 4.37
N TYR A 51 4.52 -14.32 3.43
CA TYR A 51 5.28 -13.07 3.36
C TYR A 51 4.40 -11.88 2.94
N MET A 52 3.40 -12.11 2.08
CA MET A 52 2.50 -11.06 1.64
C MET A 52 1.51 -10.69 2.73
N GLN A 53 1.07 -11.64 3.56
CA GLN A 53 0.29 -11.36 4.77
C GLN A 53 1.03 -10.36 5.68
N LYS A 54 2.32 -10.62 5.94
CA LYS A 54 3.19 -9.72 6.73
C LYS A 54 3.34 -8.33 6.11
N ILE A 55 3.43 -8.25 4.78
CA ILE A 55 3.50 -6.96 4.08
C ILE A 55 2.19 -6.19 4.28
N ILE A 56 1.04 -6.83 4.07
CA ILE A 56 -0.28 -6.20 4.24
C ILE A 56 -0.49 -5.73 5.69
N GLU A 57 0.01 -6.46 6.68
CA GLU A 57 -0.03 -6.01 8.09
C GLU A 57 0.83 -4.76 8.31
N ARG A 58 2.05 -4.74 7.79
CA ARG A 58 2.97 -3.61 7.96
C ARG A 58 2.51 -2.32 7.27
N VAL A 59 1.60 -2.39 6.31
CA VAL A 59 1.02 -1.19 5.66
C VAL A 59 0.36 -0.26 6.70
N GLU A 60 -0.19 -0.79 7.81
CA GLU A 60 -0.82 0.06 8.83
C GLU A 60 0.17 0.96 9.59
N LEU A 61 1.46 0.60 9.61
CA LEU A 61 2.50 1.37 10.28
C LEU A 61 2.74 2.73 9.60
N LEU A 62 2.35 2.87 8.33
CA LEU A 62 2.47 4.11 7.57
C LEU A 62 1.79 5.30 8.27
N ASN A 63 0.66 5.07 8.97
CA ASN A 63 -0.08 6.13 9.69
C ASN A 63 0.75 6.79 10.80
N ASN A 64 1.73 6.07 11.36
CA ASN A 64 2.51 6.51 12.52
C ASN A 64 3.91 7.02 12.14
N GLN A 65 4.21 7.06 10.84
CA GLN A 65 5.51 7.50 10.34
C GLN A 65 5.51 8.99 10.01
N ASN A 66 6.70 9.60 10.09
CA ASN A 66 6.96 10.91 9.50
C ASN A 66 6.86 10.84 7.97
N GLU A 67 6.77 12.01 7.32
CA GLU A 67 6.57 12.11 5.87
C GLU A 67 7.63 11.39 5.04
N LYS A 68 8.90 11.43 5.47
CA LYS A 68 10.02 10.84 4.72
C LYS A 68 9.93 9.32 4.76
N ASP A 69 9.87 8.75 5.95
CA ASP A 69 9.84 7.29 6.13
C ASP A 69 8.57 6.70 5.50
N ARG A 70 7.43 7.41 5.66
CA ARG A 70 6.16 7.05 5.02
C ARG A 70 6.26 7.01 3.51
N ALA A 71 6.97 7.95 2.89
CA ALA A 71 7.13 7.98 1.44
C ALA A 71 7.96 6.79 0.94
N GLU A 72 9.06 6.47 1.61
CA GLU A 72 9.95 5.37 1.25
C GLU A 72 9.25 4.01 1.44
N ASP A 73 8.61 3.80 2.58
CA ASP A 73 7.91 2.55 2.88
C ASP A 73 6.68 2.35 1.99
N ALA A 74 5.90 3.40 1.73
CA ALA A 74 4.76 3.31 0.80
C ALA A 74 5.21 2.88 -0.60
N LEU A 75 6.34 3.40 -1.09
CA LEU A 75 6.90 2.99 -2.39
C LEU A 75 7.39 1.53 -2.37
N MET A 76 8.07 1.12 -1.29
CA MET A 76 8.52 -0.25 -1.12
C MET A 76 7.33 -1.23 -1.12
N TYR A 77 6.31 -0.97 -0.29
CA TYR A 77 5.13 -1.83 -0.21
C TYR A 77 4.36 -1.86 -1.53
N SER A 78 4.16 -0.71 -2.17
CA SER A 78 3.57 -0.62 -3.52
C SER A 78 4.27 -1.55 -4.50
N THR A 79 5.60 -1.48 -4.57
CA THR A 79 6.39 -2.29 -5.49
C THR A 79 6.27 -3.78 -5.20
N ARG A 80 6.35 -4.18 -3.92
CA ARG A 80 6.24 -5.59 -3.52
C ARG A 80 4.85 -6.17 -3.80
N ILE A 81 3.80 -5.42 -3.53
CA ILE A 81 2.41 -5.83 -3.78
C ILE A 81 2.14 -5.91 -5.28
N GLN A 82 2.61 -4.93 -6.07
CA GLN A 82 2.48 -4.95 -7.53
C GLN A 82 3.18 -6.17 -8.13
N ASN A 83 4.41 -6.46 -7.71
CA ASN A 83 5.16 -7.61 -8.20
C ASN A 83 4.47 -8.93 -7.84
N TYR A 84 3.94 -9.03 -6.61
CA TYR A 84 3.16 -10.19 -6.20
C TYR A 84 1.95 -10.42 -7.09
N VAL A 85 1.23 -9.36 -7.45
CA VAL A 85 0.07 -9.45 -8.34
C VAL A 85 0.44 -9.86 -9.77
N LEU A 86 1.62 -9.46 -10.25
CA LEU A 86 2.06 -9.74 -11.62
C LEU A 86 2.60 -11.16 -11.81
N TYR A 87 3.23 -11.71 -10.77
CA TYR A 87 4.02 -12.95 -10.89
C TYR A 87 3.54 -14.10 -9.99
N LYS A 88 2.48 -13.89 -9.20
CA LYS A 88 1.73 -14.98 -8.52
C LYS A 88 0.44 -15.26 -9.29
#